data_AF-A0A958LNJ1-F1
#
_entry.id   AF-A0A958LNJ1-F1
#
_cell.length_a   1.000
_cell.length_b   1.000
_cell.length_c   1.000
_cell.angle_alpha   90.00
_cell.angle_beta   90.00
_cell.angle_gamma   90.00
#
_symmetry.space_group_name_H-M   'P 1'
#
loop_
_entity.id
_entity.type
_entity.pdbx_description
1 polymer ?
#
loop_
_entity_poly.entity_id
_entity_poly.type
_entity_poly.pdbx_seq_one_letter_code
_entity_poly.pdbx_strand_id
1 'polypeptide(L)' 'MKEFFKSIYAKWMKFSHFLGLIVTGFWLTVFYYLVLTSIGLMWRLLGKDPLRLKWDSNLESYREPSDLLDPRHMEHPY' A
#
# COMPACT_ATOMS: atom_id res chain seq x y z
N MET A 1 -46.74 -20.23 7.52
CA MET A 1 -46.13 -18.95 7.96
C MET A 1 -44.62 -19.02 8.18
N LYS A 2 -44.05 -20.08 8.78
CA LYS A 2 -42.60 -20.22 9.05
C LYS A 2 -41.70 -20.22 7.80
N GLU A 3 -42.18 -20.77 6.68
CA GLU A 3 -41.41 -20.85 5.42
C GLU A 3 -41.14 -19.48 4.78
N PHE A 4 -42.01 -18.50 4.98
CA PHE A 4 -41.86 -17.17 4.37
C PHE A 4 -40.70 -16.39 5.00
N PHE A 5 -40.62 -16.40 6.33
CA PHE A 5 -39.53 -15.77 7.08
C PHE A 5 -38.17 -16.42 6.78
N LYS A 6 -38.15 -17.75 6.59
CA LYS A 6 -36.93 -18.49 6.22
C LYS A 6 -36.38 -18.05 4.85
N SER A 7 -37.25 -17.85 3.86
CA SER A 7 -36.84 -17.39 2.52
C SER A 7 -36.33 -15.95 2.54
N ILE A 8 -36.99 -15.06 3.28
CA ILE A 8 -36.54 -13.67 3.47
C ILE A 8 -35.17 -13.64 4.16
N TYR A 9 -35.01 -14.40 5.24
CA TYR A 9 -33.74 -14.50 5.95
C TYR A 9 -32.62 -15.01 5.04
N ALA A 10 -32.87 -16.05 4.24
CA ALA A 10 -31.88 -16.57 3.31
C ALA A 10 -31.44 -15.53 2.26
N LYS A 11 -32.36 -14.70 1.75
CA LYS A 11 -32.02 -13.59 0.85
C LYS A 11 -31.23 -12.50 1.56
N TRP A 12 -31.62 -12.16 2.80
CA TRP A 12 -30.93 -11.16 3.62
C TRP A 12 -29.49 -11.57 3.95
N MET A 13 -29.27 -12.84 4.25
CA MET A 13 -27.92 -13.37 4.51
C MET A 13 -27.03 -13.28 3.27
N LYS A 14 -27.56 -13.60 2.08
CA LYS A 14 -26.81 -13.44 0.82
C LYS A 14 -26.46 -11.98 0.54
N PHE A 15 -27.40 -11.07 0.78
CA PHE A 15 -27.18 -9.63 0.63
C PHE A 15 -26.09 -9.12 1.57
N SER A 16 -26.15 -9.50 2.85
CA SER A 16 -25.18 -9.09 3.86
C SER A 16 -23.77 -9.60 3.53
N HIS A 17 -23.65 -10.83 3.03
CA HIS A 17 -22.37 -11.38 2.59
C HIS A 17 -21.78 -10.58 1.41
N PHE A 18 -22.60 -10.26 0.40
CA PHE A 18 -22.17 -9.46 -0.74
C PHE A 18 -21.76 -8.04 -0.31
N LEU A 19 -22.52 -7.43 0.58
CA LEU A 19 -22.21 -6.11 1.14
C LEU A 19 -20.89 -6.15 1.92
N GLY A 20 -20.64 -7.21 2.69
CA GLY A 20 -19.37 -7.40 3.41
C GLY A 20 -18.15 -7.39 2.48
N LEU A 21 -18.24 -8.07 1.33
CA LEU A 21 -17.16 -8.08 0.32
C LEU A 21 -16.90 -6.69 -0.28
N ILE A 22 -17.96 -5.92 -0.52
CA ILE A 22 -17.82 -4.54 -1.02
C ILE A 22 -17.22 -3.64 0.06
N VAL A 23 -17.72 -3.75 1.29
CA VAL A 23 -17.33 -2.90 2.42
C VAL A 23 -15.85 -3.07 2.75
N THR A 24 -15.31 -4.29 2.72
CA THR A 24 -13.87 -4.52 2.97
C THR A 24 -13.00 -3.86 1.91
N GLY A 25 -13.33 -4.00 0.63
CA GLY A 25 -12.61 -3.34 -0.46
C GLY A 25 -12.79 -1.81 -0.43
N PHE A 26 -13.99 -1.34 -0.13
CA PHE A 26 -14.31 0.09 -0.03
C PHE A 26 -13.51 0.75 1.09
N TRP A 27 -13.50 0.18 2.30
CA TRP A 27 -12.72 0.73 3.40
C TRP A 27 -11.22 0.72 3.14
N LEU A 28 -10.69 -0.33 2.52
CA LEU A 28 -9.29 -0.37 2.11
C LEU A 28 -8.96 0.75 1.12
N THR A 29 -9.84 0.98 0.13
CA THR A 29 -9.70 2.06 -0.85
C THR A 29 -9.71 3.42 -0.18
N VAL A 30 -10.70 3.67 0.69
CA VAL A 30 -10.81 4.93 1.44
C VAL A 30 -9.58 5.16 2.32
N PHE A 31 -9.13 4.13 3.05
CA PHE A 31 -7.93 4.22 3.88
C PHE A 31 -6.68 4.54 3.04
N TYR A 32 -6.51 3.87 1.90
CA TYR A 32 -5.38 4.11 1.01
C TYR A 32 -5.36 5.58 0.52
N TYR A 33 -6.50 6.10 0.08
CA TYR A 33 -6.56 7.47 -0.42
C TYR A 33 -6.46 8.52 0.70
N LEU A 34 -7.05 8.28 1.87
CA LEU A 34 -7.00 9.25 2.96
C LEU A 34 -5.67 9.26 3.71
N VAL A 35 -5.01 8.11 3.86
CA VAL A 35 -3.79 7.99 4.66
C VAL A 35 -2.57 7.89 3.78
N LEU A 36 -2.48 6.87 2.91
CA LEU A 36 -1.26 6.64 2.12
C LEU A 36 -1.05 7.73 1.07
N THR A 37 -2.11 8.10 0.35
CA THR A 37 -2.01 9.14 -0.69
C THR A 37 -1.79 10.52 -0.07
N SER A 38 -2.38 10.83 1.09
CA SER A 38 -2.13 12.11 1.76
C SER A 38 -0.70 12.24 2.26
N ILE A 39 -0.09 11.17 2.78
CA ILE A 39 1.33 11.14 3.16
C ILE A 39 2.22 11.37 1.93
N GLY A 40 1.96 10.67 0.82
CA GLY A 40 2.70 10.87 -0.42
C GLY A 40 2.54 12.28 -0.99
N LEU A 41 1.33 12.84 -0.91
CA LEU A 41 1.05 14.21 -1.30
C LEU A 41 1.79 15.21 -0.40
N MET A 42 1.85 14.95 0.91
CA MET A 42 2.65 15.74 1.86
C MET A 42 4.13 15.73 1.49
N TRP A 43 4.72 14.59 1.16
CA TRP A 43 6.11 14.52 0.71
C TRP A 43 6.33 15.28 -0.60
N ARG A 44 5.38 15.18 -1.53
CA ARG A 44 5.41 15.93 -2.80
C ARG A 44 5.34 17.44 -2.56
N LEU A 45 4.48 17.91 -1.67
CA LEU A 45 4.36 19.33 -1.30
C LEU A 45 5.60 19.84 -0.56
N LEU A 46 6.20 19.02 0.30
CA LEU A 46 7.43 19.35 1.02
C LEU A 46 8.69 19.28 0.13
N GLY A 47 8.55 18.92 -1.14
CA GLY A 47 9.66 18.80 -2.09
C GLY A 47 10.62 17.66 -1.78
N LYS A 48 10.28 16.78 -0.84
CA LYS A 48 11.09 15.62 -0.47
C LYS A 48 10.77 14.48 -1.42
N ASP A 49 11.77 14.05 -2.17
CA ASP A 49 11.70 12.88 -3.03
C ASP A 49 12.55 11.77 -2.42
N PRO A 50 12.01 10.98 -1.47
CA PRO A 50 12.78 9.94 -0.79
C PRO A 50 13.28 8.85 -1.74
N LEU A 51 12.62 8.68 -2.89
CA LEU A 51 12.95 7.67 -3.88
C LEU A 51 13.79 8.24 -5.04
N ARG A 52 14.14 9.54 -5.02
CA ARG A 52 14.88 10.23 -6.11
C ARG A 52 14.31 9.89 -7.49
N LEU A 53 12.98 9.87 -7.62
CA LEU A 53 12.26 9.48 -8.83
C LEU A 53 12.35 10.53 -9.94
N LYS A 54 12.76 11.76 -9.60
CA LYS A 54 12.99 12.81 -10.60
C LYS A 54 14.15 12.43 -11.52
N TRP A 55 13.90 12.53 -12.83
CA TRP A 55 14.92 12.37 -13.84
C TRP A 55 15.90 13.55 -13.78
N ASP A 56 17.18 13.26 -13.60
CA ASP A 56 18.26 14.23 -13.63
C ASP A 56 19.11 13.99 -14.88
N SER A 57 19.02 14.91 -15.83
CA SER A 57 19.77 14.85 -17.09
C SER A 57 21.25 15.21 -16.93
N ASN A 58 21.67 15.67 -15.76
CA ASN A 58 23.04 16.08 -15.46
C ASN A 58 23.86 14.95 -14.79
N LEU A 59 23.23 13.83 -14.45
CA LEU A 59 23.91 12.66 -13.90
C LEU A 59 24.42 11.75 -15.02
N GLU A 60 25.70 11.36 -14.95
CA GLU A 60 26.26 10.33 -15.84
C GLU A 60 25.67 8.94 -15.57
N SER A 61 25.25 8.67 -14.33
CA SER A 61 24.59 7.44 -13.93
C SER A 61 23.77 7.63 -12.66
N TYR A 62 22.63 6.94 -12.55
CA TYR A 62 21.83 6.86 -11.32
C TYR A 62 22.37 5.86 -10.28
N ARG A 63 23.53 5.25 -10.55
CA ARG A 63 24.11 4.23 -9.67
C ARG A 63 24.77 4.90 -8.46
N GLU A 64 24.20 4.68 -7.28
CA GLU A 64 24.89 4.98 -6.03
C GLU A 64 26.05 3.98 -5.84
N PRO A 65 27.28 4.45 -5.61
CA PRO A 65 28.40 3.56 -5.33
C PRO A 65 28.13 2.80 -4.04
N SER A 66 28.44 1.49 -4.03
CA SER A 66 28.36 0.70 -2.81
C SER A 66 29.38 1.21 -1.80
N ASP A 67 29.00 1.23 -0.53
CA ASP A 67 29.93 1.51 0.56
C ASP A 67 31.14 0.58 0.46
N LEU A 68 32.33 1.13 0.69
CA LEU A 68 33.56 0.34 0.75
C LEU A 68 33.50 -0.53 2.01
N LEU A 69 33.11 -1.79 1.82
CA LEU A 69 33.17 -2.80 2.86
C LEU A 69 34.64 -2.98 3.26
N ASP A 70 34.92 -2.83 4.56
CA ASP A 70 36.22 -3.16 5.13
C ASP A 70 36.52 -4.64 4.81
N PRO A 71 37.67 -4.99 4.21
CA PRO A 71 38.02 -6.38 3.90
C PRO A 71 37.93 -7.31 5.10
N ARG A 72 38.13 -6.78 6.32
CA ARG A 72 38.05 -7.52 7.58
C ARG A 72 36.63 -7.93 7.95
N HIS A 73 35.61 -7.32 7.34
CA HIS A 73 34.21 -7.72 7.53
C HIS A 73 33.95 -9.16 7.04
N MET A 74 34.79 -9.70 6.15
CA MET A 74 34.69 -11.09 5.69
C MET A 74 35.38 -12.10 6.61
N GLU A 75 36.02 -11.67 7.70
CA GLU A 75 36.76 -12.56 8.61
C GLU A 75 35.82 -13.35 9.55
N HIS A 76 34.62 -12.85 9.82
CA HIS A 76 33.60 -13.54 10.62
C HIS A 76 32.23 -13.55 9.91
N PRO A 77 32.04 -14.48 8.95
CA PRO A 77 30.85 -14.49 8.11
C PRO A 77 29.59 -15.09 8.76
N TYR A 78 29.66 -15.58 10.01
CA TYR A 78 28.55 -16.19 10.75
C TYR A 78 28.47 -15.69 12.20
#